data_AF-A0AAD7T0U7-F1
#
_entry.id   AF-A0AAD7T0U7-F1
#
_cell.length_a   1.000
_cell.length_b   1.000
_cell.length_c   1.000
_cell.angle_alpha   90.00
_cell.angle_beta   90.00
_cell.angle_gamma   90.00
#
_symmetry.space_group_name_H-M   'P 1'
#
loop_
_entity.id
_entity.type
_entity.pdbx_description
1 polymer ?
#
loop_
_entity_poly.entity_id
_entity_poly.type
_entity_poly.pdbx_seq_one_letter_code
_entity_poly.pdbx_strand_id
1 'polypeptide(L)'
;MCVHNLIYIKTSQPAVSVACNKTHLKCGLLNVRSLSPKAVLVNELITDHSFDLISFTETWLRPDEYSTLNEASPDGYASCQAPRLSGRGAVLL
;
A
#
# COMPACT_ATOMS: atom_id res chain seq x y z
N MET A 1 3.27 18.54 16.45
CA MET A 1 2.95 17.27 15.75
C MET A 1 2.76 17.57 14.28
N CYS A 2 3.57 17.00 13.40
CA CYS A 2 3.56 17.33 11.98
C CYS A 2 2.46 16.54 11.23
N VAL A 3 1.24 17.08 11.18
CA VAL A 3 0.09 16.49 10.47
C VAL A 3 0.05 16.82 8.97
N HIS A 4 1.01 17.61 8.47
CA HIS A 4 1.04 18.14 7.09
C HIS A 4 1.28 17.09 5.99
N ASN A 5 1.60 15.84 6.35
CA ASN A 5 1.88 14.75 5.39
C ASN A 5 0.86 13.62 5.46
N LEU A 6 -0.29 13.84 6.11
CA LEU A 6 -1.36 12.85 6.15
C LEU A 6 -2.09 12.83 4.81
N ILE A 7 -2.22 11.64 4.23
CA ILE A 7 -3.02 11.40 3.04
C ILE A 7 -4.36 10.85 3.49
N TYR A 8 -5.44 11.50 3.05
CA TYR A 8 -6.77 11.01 3.32
C TYR A 8 -7.09 9.86 2.37
N ILE A 9 -7.28 8.67 2.93
CA ILE A 9 -7.76 7.50 2.18
C ILE A 9 -9.26 7.71 1.97
N LYS A 10 -9.66 8.02 0.73
CA LYS A 10 -11.09 8.13 0.37
C LYS A 10 -11.68 6.72 0.31
N THR A 11 -12.67 6.45 1.14
CA THR A 11 -13.50 5.25 0.99
C THR A 11 -14.38 5.41 -0.25
N SER A 12 -14.29 4.46 -1.18
CA SER A 12 -14.88 4.57 -2.53
C SER A 12 -16.40 4.38 -2.54
N GLN A 13 -17.01 4.00 -1.42
CA GLN A 13 -18.43 3.75 -1.31
C GLN A 13 -18.96 4.34 0.01
N PRO A 14 -20.16 4.95 0.03
CA PRO A 14 -20.85 5.18 1.29
C PRO A 14 -20.91 3.83 2.00
N ALA A 15 -20.71 3.81 3.33
CA ALA A 15 -20.70 2.60 4.11
C ALA A 15 -22.01 1.83 3.91
N VAL A 16 -22.07 0.97 2.89
CA VAL A 16 -22.93 -0.19 2.90
C VAL A 16 -22.38 -0.95 4.08
N SER A 17 -23.17 -1.02 5.15
CA SER A 17 -22.88 -1.84 6.31
C SER A 17 -22.92 -3.30 5.85
N VAL A 18 -21.92 -3.71 5.07
CA VAL A 18 -21.55 -5.10 4.96
C VAL A 18 -21.12 -5.44 6.37
N ALA A 19 -21.89 -6.28 7.05
CA ALA A 19 -21.54 -6.78 8.37
C ALA A 19 -20.16 -7.46 8.24
N CYS A 20 -19.12 -6.68 8.50
CA CYS A 20 -17.75 -7.14 8.55
C CYS A 20 -17.63 -7.76 9.94
N ASN A 21 -17.73 -9.08 10.01
CA ASN A 21 -17.55 -9.83 11.26
C ASN A 21 -16.09 -9.80 11.74
N LYS A 22 -15.20 -9.06 11.06
CA LYS A 22 -13.81 -8.83 11.49
C LYS A 22 -13.79 -7.75 12.56
N THR A 23 -13.44 -8.15 13.78
CA THR A 23 -13.18 -7.24 14.92
C THR A 23 -11.72 -6.76 14.97
N HIS A 24 -10.87 -7.28 14.09
CA HIS A 24 -9.44 -6.99 14.05
C HIS A 24 -9.00 -6.64 12.63
N LEU A 25 -8.13 -5.63 12.52
CA LEU A 25 -7.43 -5.27 11.29
C LEU A 25 -5.99 -5.77 11.37
N LYS A 26 -5.56 -6.51 10.36
CA LYS A 26 -4.17 -6.95 10.23
C LYS A 26 -3.40 -5.96 9.37
N CYS A 27 -2.62 -5.11 10.03
CA CYS A 27 -1.82 -4.08 9.37
C CYS A 27 -0.33 -4.47 9.29
N GLY A 28 0.33 -4.08 8.20
CA GLY A 28 1.77 -4.28 8.00
C GLY A 28 2.52 -3.00 7.65
N LEU A 29 3.79 -2.91 8.05
CA LEU A 29 4.73 -1.88 7.61
C LEU A 29 6.05 -2.54 7.27
N LEU A 30 6.49 -2.42 6.02
CA LEU A 30 7.75 -3.00 5.56
C LEU A 30 8.59 -1.96 4.84
N ASN A 31 9.85 -1.83 5.26
CA ASN A 31 10.84 -1.17 4.44
C ASN A 31 11.34 -2.15 3.36
N VAL A 32 10.98 -1.89 2.10
CA VAL A 32 11.28 -2.81 1.00
C VAL A 32 12.66 -2.54 0.37
N ARG A 33 13.29 -1.37 0.61
CA ARG A 33 14.58 -0.97 0.01
C ARG A 33 14.66 -1.31 -1.48
N SER A 34 13.84 -0.63 -2.29
CA SER A 34 13.50 -0.89 -3.69
C SER A 34 12.45 -1.98 -3.92
N LEU A 35 11.29 -1.57 -4.47
CA LEU A 35 10.14 -2.41 -4.77
C LEU A 35 10.29 -3.16 -6.10
N SER A 36 10.79 -2.51 -7.16
CA SER A 36 10.82 -3.10 -8.52
C SER A 36 11.39 -4.52 -8.62
N PRO A 37 12.52 -4.86 -8.00
CA PRO A 37 13.02 -6.24 -8.07
C PRO A 37 12.28 -7.24 -7.17
N LYS A 38 11.34 -6.78 -6.35
CA LYS A 38 10.64 -7.57 -5.32
C LYS A 38 9.12 -7.55 -5.47
N ALA A 39 8.59 -7.00 -6.57
CA ALA A 39 7.15 -6.80 -6.73
C ALA A 39 6.37 -8.12 -6.56
N VAL A 40 6.78 -9.18 -7.25
CA VAL A 40 6.18 -10.52 -7.12
C VAL A 40 6.24 -11.05 -5.69
N LEU A 41 7.41 -10.97 -5.03
CA LEU A 41 7.56 -11.43 -3.64
C LEU A 41 6.69 -10.64 -2.67
N VAL A 42 6.50 -9.35 -2.92
CA VAL A 42 5.61 -8.51 -2.12
C VAL A 42 4.15 -8.91 -2.33
N ASN A 43 3.75 -9.21 -3.57
CA ASN A 43 2.41 -9.70 -3.87
C ASN A 43 2.11 -11.01 -3.12
N GLU A 44 3.03 -11.97 -3.18
CA GLU A 44 2.94 -13.24 -2.45
C GLU A 44 2.85 -13.01 -0.94
N LEU A 45 3.70 -12.14 -0.38
CA LEU A 45 3.69 -11.79 1.04
C LEU A 45 2.32 -11.24 1.48
N ILE A 46 1.71 -10.36 0.67
CA ILE A 46 0.40 -9.78 1.00
C ILE A 46 -0.68 -10.86 0.98
N THR A 47 -0.65 -11.72 -0.03
CA THR A 47 -1.62 -12.80 -0.24
C THR A 47 -1.52 -13.85 0.89
N ASP A 48 -0.32 -14.36 1.15
CA ASP A 48 -0.04 -15.41 2.13
C ASP A 48 -0.41 -15.00 3.56
N HIS A 49 -0.19 -13.73 3.90
CA HIS A 49 -0.51 -13.22 5.22
C HIS A 49 -1.90 -12.57 5.31
N SER A 50 -2.59 -12.34 4.20
CA SER A 50 -3.92 -11.73 4.14
C SER A 50 -4.00 -10.44 4.96
N PHE A 51 -3.08 -9.50 4.70
CA PHE A 51 -3.10 -8.18 5.35
C PHE A 51 -4.34 -7.40 4.94
N ASP A 52 -4.99 -6.70 5.87
CA ASP A 52 -6.10 -5.79 5.53
C ASP A 52 -5.57 -4.42 5.07
N LEU A 53 -4.36 -4.05 5.50
CA LEU A 53 -3.67 -2.82 5.12
C LEU A 53 -2.16 -3.03 5.21
N ILE A 54 -1.39 -2.61 4.20
CA ILE A 54 0.06 -2.67 4.27
C ILE A 54 0.71 -1.40 3.71
N SER A 55 1.79 -0.97 4.35
CA SER A 55 2.56 0.20 3.90
C SER A 55 3.99 -0.20 3.61
N PHE A 56 4.50 0.28 2.48
CA PHE A 56 5.87 0.06 2.04
C PHE A 56 6.66 1.36 2.05
N THR A 57 7.82 1.36 2.71
CA THR A 57 8.75 2.49 2.72
C THR A 57 10.00 2.20 1.88
N GLU A 58 10.68 3.27 1.46
CA GLU A 58 11.88 3.19 0.61
C GLU A 58 11.67 2.33 -0.66
N THR A 59 10.48 2.41 -1.26
CA THR A 59 10.11 1.69 -2.48
C THR A 59 10.97 2.06 -3.68
N TRP A 60 11.55 3.26 -3.64
CA TRP A 60 12.42 3.81 -4.68
C TRP A 60 11.76 3.97 -6.05
N LEU A 61 10.43 3.91 -6.10
CA LEU A 61 9.65 4.09 -7.32
C LEU A 61 9.68 5.54 -7.78
N ARG A 62 9.61 5.70 -9.10
CA ARG A 62 9.37 7.00 -9.71
C ARG A 62 7.86 7.30 -9.78
N PRO A 63 7.45 8.57 -9.85
CA PRO A 63 6.03 8.95 -9.93
C PRO A 63 5.26 8.30 -11.10
N ASP A 64 5.96 7.91 -12.16
CA ASP A 64 5.43 7.33 -13.40
C ASP A 64 5.50 5.79 -13.45
N GLU A 65 6.01 5.14 -12.40
CA GLU A 65 6.30 3.71 -12.38
C GLU A 65 5.15 2.86 -11.82
N TYR A 66 3.99 2.92 -12.48
CA TYR A 66 2.76 2.23 -12.05
C TYR A 66 2.76 0.72 -12.30
N SER A 67 3.52 0.23 -13.28
CA SER A 67 3.57 -1.20 -13.62
C SER A 67 4.07 -2.04 -12.45
N THR A 68 5.15 -1.59 -11.80
CA THR A 68 5.73 -2.23 -10.62
C THR A 68 4.76 -2.26 -9.45
N LEU A 69 4.00 -1.17 -9.27
CA LEU A 69 3.00 -1.06 -8.23
C LEU A 69 1.87 -2.07 -8.45
N ASN A 70 1.36 -2.16 -9.68
CA ASN A 70 0.32 -3.11 -10.05
C ASN A 70 0.78 -4.56 -9.87
N GLU A 71 2.02 -4.88 -10.24
CA GLU A 71 2.60 -6.22 -10.05
C GLU A 71 2.70 -6.59 -8.56
N ALA A 72 3.05 -5.64 -7.71
CA ALA A 72 3.12 -5.84 -6.26
C ALA A 72 1.74 -5.90 -5.57
N SER A 73 0.67 -5.52 -6.26
CA SER A 73 -0.69 -5.44 -5.71
C SER A 73 -1.47 -6.70 -6.05
N PRO A 74 -1.90 -7.50 -5.06
CA PRO A 74 -2.81 -8.60 -5.32
C PRO A 74 -4.19 -8.11 -5.77
N ASP A 75 -4.93 -8.99 -6.45
CA ASP A 75 -6.30 -8.69 -6.86
C ASP A 75 -7.18 -8.33 -5.65
N GLY A 76 -7.96 -7.25 -5.77
CA GLY A 76 -8.84 -6.76 -4.71
C GLY A 76 -8.20 -5.73 -3.76
N TYR A 77 -6.90 -5.45 -3.90
CA TYR A 77 -6.22 -4.38 -3.16
C TYR A 77 -6.22 -3.07 -3.94
N ALA A 78 -6.24 -1.95 -3.21
CA ALA A 78 -6.22 -0.61 -3.78
C ALA A 78 -4.86 0.05 -3.49
N SER A 79 -4.03 0.15 -4.52
CA SER A 79 -2.71 0.76 -4.40
C SER A 79 -2.77 2.29 -4.45
N CYS A 80 -2.04 2.96 -3.56
CA CYS A 80 -1.76 4.38 -3.66
C CYS A 80 -0.26 4.68 -3.46
N GLN A 81 0.27 5.59 -4.26
CA GLN A 81 1.67 5.99 -4.20
C GLN A 81 1.78 7.46 -3.80
N ALA A 82 2.66 7.74 -2.84
CA ALA A 82 2.98 9.08 -2.41
C ALA A 82 4.50 9.30 -2.49
N PRO A 83 5.03 9.60 -3.70
CA PRO A 83 6.44 9.90 -3.84
C PRO A 83 6.75 11.21 -3.09
N ARG A 84 7.94 11.32 -2.48
CA ARG A 84 8.34 12.56 -1.79
C ARG A 84 8.68 13.63 -2.84
N LEU A 85 8.33 14.89 -2.56
CA LEU A 85 8.68 16.06 -3.39
C LEU A 85 10.20 16.18 -3.61
N SER A 86 11.01 15.74 -2.64
CA SER A 86 12.45 15.53 -2.77
C SER A 86 12.80 14.12 -2.26
N GLY A 87 13.04 13.19 -3.19
CA GLY A 87 13.43 11.80 -2.91
C GLY A 87 12.39 10.76 -3.33
N ARG A 88 12.66 9.48 -3.04
CA ARG A 88 11.81 8.36 -3.48
C ARG A 88 10.96 7.87 -2.31
N GLY A 89 9.64 8.07 -2.36
CA GLY A 89 8.69 7.95 -1.24
C GLY A 89 7.75 6.74 -1.32
N ALA A 90 7.06 6.48 -0.20
CA ALA A 90 6.34 5.27 0.18
C ALA A 90 5.04 4.99 -0.60
N VAL A 91 4.65 3.71 -0.61
CA VAL A 91 3.40 3.17 -1.19
C VAL A 91 2.53 2.65 -0.06
N LEU A 92 1.21 2.84 -0.15
CA LEU A 92 0.23 2.24 0.75
C LEU A 92 -0.73 1.40 -0.11
N LEU A 93 -0.85 0.11 0.24
CA LEU A 93 -1.59 -0.94 -0.46
C LEU A 93 -2.70 -1.49 0.43
#